data_AF-A0A645GNM7-F1
#
_entry.id   AF-A0A645GNM7-F1
#
_cell.length_a   1.000
_cell.length_b   1.000
_cell.length_c   1.000
_cell.angle_alpha   90.00
_cell.angle_beta   90.00
_cell.angle_gamma   90.00
#
_symmetry.space_group_name_H-M   'P 1'
#
loop_
_entity.id
_entity.type
_entity.pdbx_description
1 polymer ?
#
loop_
_entity_poly.entity_id
_entity_poly.type
_entity_poly.pdbx_seq_one_letter_code
_entity_poly.pdbx_strand_id
1 'polypeptide(L)'
;MDQVLVTAEPAIRFVCIDPTGERKTGDVVEFTGSVPIKYGQRNTPNGDVMTLITNPKYVVKYTTDGSEPKENGGIYNDEFVLPQDSKYVRVAVYYKDRLLEEKSIYVTKGGGTKPAKTIDKSKALAYRYHNKKQMGDTEASYKELALLSKLDGVLIKGATAEIYNKTNTDHYIEFNASVPYWAGDLQSLIDLVRDTSFKETEVIVDFGYKELMFLTGELFTQWLDMNKFDMNNLIKSGEIIQ
;
A
#
# COMPACT_ATOMS: atom_id res chain seq x y z
N MET A 1 6.55 -18.20 -34.31
CA MET A 1 5.98 -17.67 -33.06
C MET A 1 7.09 -17.73 -32.03
N ASP A 2 7.52 -16.60 -31.50
CA ASP A 2 8.52 -16.59 -30.43
C ASP A 2 7.86 -17.09 -29.15
N GLN A 3 8.41 -18.16 -28.58
CA GLN A 3 7.92 -18.71 -27.31
C GLN A 3 8.47 -17.85 -26.17
N VAL A 4 7.59 -17.17 -25.45
CA VAL A 4 7.96 -16.41 -24.24
C VAL A 4 7.83 -17.34 -23.02
N LEU A 5 8.92 -17.50 -22.28
CA LEU A 5 8.96 -18.24 -21.02
C LEU A 5 9.02 -17.26 -19.85
N VAL A 6 8.12 -17.41 -18.88
CA VAL A 6 8.02 -16.54 -17.69
C VAL A 6 8.35 -17.35 -16.45
N THR A 7 9.19 -16.81 -15.56
CA THR A 7 9.57 -17.44 -14.29
C THR A 7 9.61 -16.42 -13.17
N ALA A 8 9.33 -16.87 -11.94
CA ALA A 8 9.53 -16.10 -10.72
C ALA A 8 10.96 -16.22 -10.16
N GLU A 9 11.80 -17.07 -10.76
CA GLU A 9 13.18 -17.25 -10.36
C GLU A 9 14.06 -16.09 -10.84
N PRO A 10 14.82 -15.45 -9.93
CA PRO A 10 15.77 -14.40 -10.28
C PRO A 10 16.88 -14.81 -11.23
N ALA A 11 17.25 -16.09 -11.19
CA ALA A 11 18.29 -16.65 -12.03
C ALA A 11 17.90 -18.05 -12.48
N ILE A 12 18.23 -18.36 -13.72
CA ILE A 12 18.00 -19.64 -14.37
C ILE A 12 19.30 -20.11 -15.02
N ARG A 13 19.42 -21.43 -15.18
CA ARG A 13 20.57 -22.07 -15.82
C ARG A 13 20.11 -22.83 -17.04
N PHE A 14 20.78 -22.62 -18.15
CA PHE A 14 20.56 -23.30 -19.41
C PHE A 14 21.70 -24.26 -19.68
N VAL A 15 21.39 -25.43 -20.22
CA VAL A 15 22.37 -26.39 -20.70
C VAL A 15 21.87 -26.98 -22.02
N CYS A 16 22.77 -27.07 -23.00
CA CYS A 16 22.44 -27.69 -24.28
C CYS A 16 22.79 -29.19 -24.21
N ILE A 17 21.79 -30.05 -24.36
CA ILE A 17 21.95 -31.50 -24.33
C ILE A 17 21.48 -32.06 -25.68
N ASP A 18 22.35 -32.82 -26.35
CA ASP A 18 21.96 -33.60 -27.53
C ASP A 18 21.31 -34.91 -27.07
N PRO A 19 20.00 -35.12 -27.31
CA PRO A 19 19.31 -36.31 -26.85
C PRO A 19 19.79 -37.60 -27.55
N THR A 20 20.46 -37.51 -28.70
CA THR A 20 21.02 -38.68 -29.39
C THR A 20 22.37 -39.12 -28.84
N GLY A 21 23.05 -38.24 -28.09
CA GLY A 21 24.40 -38.47 -27.57
C GLY A 21 25.53 -38.33 -28.62
N GLU A 22 25.22 -37.96 -29.85
CA GLU A 22 26.22 -37.77 -30.92
C GLU A 22 27.12 -36.55 -30.67
N ARG A 23 26.59 -35.52 -29.99
CA ARG A 23 27.33 -34.30 -29.64
C ARG A 23 27.56 -34.19 -28.15
N LYS A 24 28.70 -33.61 -27.78
CA LYS A 24 29.04 -33.31 -26.40
C LYS A 24 28.03 -32.32 -25.81
N THR A 25 27.58 -32.57 -24.58
CA THR A 25 26.81 -31.62 -23.78
C THR A 25 27.56 -30.29 -23.68
N GLY A 26 26.84 -29.19 -23.91
CA GLY A 26 27.38 -27.85 -23.80
C GLY A 26 27.59 -27.42 -22.35
N ASP A 27 28.29 -26.31 -22.16
CA ASP A 27 28.48 -25.72 -20.84
C ASP A 27 27.16 -25.18 -20.27
N VAL A 28 27.08 -25.13 -18.94
CA VAL A 28 25.95 -24.50 -18.24
C VAL A 28 26.09 -22.99 -18.31
N VAL A 29 25.09 -22.32 -18.89
CA VAL A 29 25.01 -20.85 -18.96
C VAL A 29 24.02 -20.35 -17.92
N GLU A 30 24.48 -19.48 -17.02
CA GLU A 30 23.60 -18.81 -16.06
C GLU A 30 23.07 -17.50 -16.64
N PHE A 31 21.76 -17.28 -16.48
CA PHE A 31 21.08 -16.04 -16.80
C PHE A 31 20.45 -15.49 -15.53
N THR A 32 20.77 -14.24 -15.19
CA THR A 32 20.16 -13.51 -14.07
C THR A 32 19.27 -12.40 -14.63
N GLY A 33 18.01 -12.34 -14.20
CA GLY A 33 17.03 -11.38 -14.68
C GLY A 33 17.33 -9.94 -14.23
N SER A 34 16.91 -8.98 -15.06
CA SER A 34 17.06 -7.54 -14.79
C SER A 34 15.78 -6.94 -14.20
N VAL A 35 15.56 -7.14 -12.91
CA VAL A 35 14.54 -6.34 -12.18
C VAL A 35 15.14 -5.85 -10.87
N PRO A 36 16.01 -4.84 -10.92
CA PRO A 36 16.69 -4.33 -9.75
C PRO A 36 15.82 -3.30 -9.00
N ILE A 37 16.35 -2.60 -7.99
CA ILE A 37 15.53 -2.00 -6.92
C ILE A 37 14.67 -0.82 -7.39
N LYS A 38 13.36 -0.90 -7.10
CA LYS A 38 12.43 0.24 -7.15
C LYS A 38 12.29 0.84 -5.76
N TYR A 39 11.93 2.12 -5.69
CA TYR A 39 11.79 2.82 -4.43
C TYR A 39 10.69 3.87 -4.49
N GLY A 40 10.15 4.23 -3.33
CA GLY A 40 9.20 5.30 -3.12
C GLY A 40 9.53 6.07 -1.86
N GLN A 41 9.20 7.36 -1.85
CA GLN A 41 9.28 8.22 -0.67
C GLN A 41 7.88 8.80 -0.41
N ARG A 42 7.44 8.80 0.85
CA ARG A 42 6.17 9.42 1.27
C ARG A 42 6.36 10.23 2.54
N ASN A 43 5.59 11.31 2.69
CA ASN A 43 5.57 12.09 3.91
C ASN A 43 4.49 11.58 4.88
N THR A 44 4.85 11.47 6.15
CA THR A 44 3.96 11.08 7.24
C THR A 44 4.08 12.09 8.41
N PRO A 45 3.14 12.10 9.37
CA PRO A 45 3.28 12.89 10.60
C PRO A 45 4.56 12.59 11.38
N ASN A 46 5.11 11.37 11.24
CA ASN A 46 6.33 10.92 11.91
C ASN A 46 7.62 11.25 11.13
N GLY A 47 7.51 11.77 9.91
CA GLY A 47 8.64 12.09 9.03
C GLY A 47 8.53 11.49 7.64
N ASP A 48 9.57 11.69 6.84
CA ASP A 48 9.67 11.09 5.52
C ASP A 48 10.01 9.59 5.65
N VAL A 49 9.32 8.76 4.88
CA VAL A 49 9.46 7.31 4.89
C VAL A 49 9.94 6.84 3.52
N MET A 50 10.88 5.89 3.51
CA MET A 50 11.37 5.23 2.30
C MET A 50 10.85 3.80 2.24
N THR A 51 10.33 3.42 1.08
CA THR A 51 9.98 2.03 0.75
C THR A 51 10.88 1.55 -0.38
N LEU A 52 11.42 0.35 -0.24
CA LEU A 52 12.18 -0.34 -1.28
C LEU A 52 11.40 -1.56 -1.76
N ILE A 53 11.36 -1.78 -3.07
CA ILE A 53 10.60 -2.87 -3.70
C ILE A 53 11.53 -3.63 -4.64
N THR A 54 11.64 -4.94 -4.43
CA THR A 54 12.40 -5.84 -5.28
C THR A 54 11.88 -7.28 -5.16
N ASN A 55 12.51 -8.25 -5.85
CA ASN A 55 12.12 -9.66 -5.73
C ASN A 55 12.35 -10.15 -4.28
N PRO A 56 11.39 -10.86 -3.65
CA PRO A 56 11.50 -11.30 -2.26
C PRO A 56 12.66 -12.27 -1.99
N LYS A 57 13.26 -12.86 -3.03
CA LYS A 57 14.45 -13.71 -2.91
C LYS A 57 15.76 -12.92 -2.85
N TYR A 58 15.72 -11.61 -3.01
CA TYR A 58 16.88 -10.75 -2.86
C TYR A 58 17.02 -10.23 -1.44
N VAL A 59 18.27 -10.09 -1.01
CA VAL A 59 18.60 -9.40 0.24
C VAL A 59 19.01 -7.98 -0.13
N VAL A 60 18.35 -6.99 0.47
CA VAL A 60 18.70 -5.58 0.30
C VAL A 60 19.36 -5.11 1.58
N LYS A 61 20.61 -4.64 1.48
CA LYS A 61 21.28 -3.89 2.53
C LYS A 61 21.21 -2.40 2.24
N TYR A 62 21.04 -1.57 3.27
CA TYR A 62 20.97 -0.13 3.10
C TYR A 62 21.60 0.66 4.24
N THR A 63 22.00 1.90 3.94
CA THR A 63 22.47 2.90 4.89
C THR A 63 21.78 4.23 4.61
N THR A 64 21.57 5.03 5.65
CA THR A 64 20.90 6.35 5.57
C THR A 64 21.84 7.52 5.80
N ASP A 65 23.07 7.25 6.23
CA ASP A 65 24.15 8.21 6.50
C ASP A 65 25.12 8.38 5.32
N GLY A 66 24.94 7.58 4.25
CA GLY A 66 25.81 7.57 3.07
C GLY A 66 27.02 6.63 3.17
N SER A 67 27.19 5.89 4.26
CA SER A 67 28.23 4.86 4.40
C SER A 67 27.99 3.66 3.47
N GLU A 68 28.98 2.79 3.33
CA GLU A 68 28.93 1.61 2.43
C GLU A 68 27.98 0.51 2.97
N PRO A 69 26.88 0.17 2.27
CA PRO A 69 25.92 -0.82 2.76
C PRO A 69 26.44 -2.25 2.82
N LYS A 70 27.50 -2.60 2.07
CA LYS A 70 28.03 -3.98 2.10
C LYS A 70 28.51 -4.37 3.49
N GLU A 71 29.22 -3.45 4.14
CA GLU A 71 29.89 -3.64 5.43
C GLU A 71 29.05 -3.12 6.60
N ASN A 72 28.35 -1.99 6.42
CA ASN A 72 27.68 -1.27 7.51
C ASN A 72 26.15 -1.23 7.37
N GLY A 73 25.61 -1.81 6.30
CA GLY A 73 24.19 -1.70 5.98
C GLY A 73 23.30 -2.63 6.80
N GLY A 74 22.17 -2.09 7.26
CA GLY A 74 21.07 -2.86 7.82
C GLY A 74 20.32 -3.63 6.73
N ILE A 75 19.71 -4.76 7.09
CA ILE A 75 18.86 -5.54 6.17
C ILE A 75 17.48 -4.85 6.10
N TYR A 76 17.03 -4.57 4.87
CA TYR A 76 15.70 -4.05 4.62
C TYR A 76 14.65 -5.15 4.80
N ASN A 77 13.71 -4.94 5.72
CA ASN A 77 12.59 -5.85 5.98
C ASN A 77 11.23 -5.17 5.76
N ASP A 78 11.15 -3.86 5.99
CA ASP A 78 9.97 -3.03 5.77
C ASP A 78 10.43 -1.59 5.53
N GLU A 79 9.48 -0.71 5.17
CA GLU A 79 9.70 0.72 5.07
C GLU A 79 10.31 1.29 6.35
N PHE A 80 11.10 2.37 6.20
CA PHE A 80 11.80 2.98 7.31
C PHE A 80 11.73 4.50 7.26
N VAL A 81 11.72 5.12 8.43
CA VAL A 81 11.76 6.57 8.57
C VAL A 81 13.17 7.06 8.22
N LEU A 82 13.24 8.08 7.38
CA LEU A 82 14.48 8.73 6.98
C LEU A 82 14.94 9.69 8.09
N PRO A 83 16.20 9.61 8.54
CA PRO A 83 16.79 10.64 9.39
C PRO A 83 16.72 12.02 8.71
N GLN A 84 16.46 13.08 9.48
CA GLN A 84 16.23 14.42 8.93
C GLN A 84 17.43 14.98 8.13
N ASP A 85 18.64 14.59 8.52
CA ASP A 85 19.89 14.99 7.89
C ASP A 85 20.28 14.10 6.71
N SER A 86 19.60 12.96 6.51
CA SER A 86 19.86 12.05 5.39
C SER A 86 19.72 12.77 4.05
N LYS A 87 20.77 12.67 3.22
CA LYS A 87 20.81 13.20 1.85
C LYS A 87 20.63 12.10 0.81
N TYR A 88 21.15 10.91 1.14
CA TYR A 88 21.17 9.75 0.26
C TYR A 88 20.90 8.50 1.09
N VAL A 89 20.08 7.62 0.53
CA VAL A 89 20.05 6.22 0.96
C VAL A 89 20.91 5.44 -0.01
N ARG A 90 21.96 4.77 0.49
CA ARG A 90 22.74 3.83 -0.32
C ARG A 90 22.17 2.44 -0.13
N VAL A 91 22.05 1.69 -1.23
CA VAL A 91 21.53 0.32 -1.22
C VAL A 91 22.47 -0.61 -1.99
N ALA A 92 22.56 -1.85 -1.51
CA ALA A 92 23.24 -2.95 -2.16
C ALA A 92 22.30 -4.17 -2.20
N VAL A 93 22.01 -4.68 -3.39
CA VAL A 93 21.08 -5.79 -3.63
C VAL A 93 21.87 -7.07 -3.89
N TYR A 94 21.52 -8.14 -3.18
CA TYR A 94 22.21 -9.43 -3.26
C TYR A 94 21.26 -10.56 -3.64
N TYR A 95 21.79 -11.53 -4.37
CA TYR A 95 21.17 -12.83 -4.57
C TYR A 95 22.20 -13.92 -4.33
N LYS A 96 21.97 -14.80 -3.34
CA LYS A 96 22.92 -15.86 -2.93
C LYS A 96 24.34 -15.32 -2.77
N ASP A 97 24.48 -14.25 -1.99
CA ASP A 97 25.73 -13.54 -1.68
C ASP A 97 26.43 -12.85 -2.88
N ARG A 98 25.89 -12.98 -4.09
CA ARG A 98 26.35 -12.21 -5.26
C ARG A 98 25.68 -10.84 -5.27
N LEU A 99 26.50 -9.80 -5.30
CA LEU A 99 26.04 -8.43 -5.52
C LEU A 99 25.47 -8.28 -6.93
N LEU A 100 24.23 -7.78 -7.01
CA LEU A 100 23.52 -7.55 -8.28
C LEU A 100 23.45 -6.07 -8.64
N GLU A 101 23.21 -5.19 -7.67
CA GLU A 101 23.09 -3.74 -7.89
C GLU A 101 23.61 -2.97 -6.68
N GLU A 102 24.24 -1.82 -6.95
CA GLU A 102 24.44 -0.75 -5.99
C GLU A 102 23.78 0.52 -6.49
N LYS A 103 23.11 1.24 -5.59
CA LYS A 103 22.38 2.45 -5.97
C LYS A 103 22.43 3.48 -4.86
N SER A 104 22.57 4.74 -5.25
CA SER A 104 22.43 5.89 -4.34
C SER A 104 21.12 6.59 -4.67
N ILE A 105 20.17 6.52 -3.75
CA ILE A 105 18.84 7.12 -3.89
C ILE A 105 18.88 8.48 -3.22
N TYR A 106 18.64 9.53 -3.97
CA TYR A 106 18.53 10.89 -3.45
C TYR A 106 17.29 10.98 -2.58
N VAL A 107 17.48 11.41 -1.32
CA VAL A 107 16.35 11.83 -0.49
C VAL A 107 15.85 13.14 -1.09
N THR A 108 14.64 13.12 -1.63
CA THR A 108 14.06 14.31 -2.26
C THR A 108 13.70 15.31 -1.17
N LYS A 109 14.66 16.20 -0.84
CA LYS A 109 14.41 17.39 -0.01
C LYS A 109 13.62 18.40 -0.82
N GLY A 110 12.32 18.11 -0.92
CA GLY A 110 11.30 18.78 -1.73
C GLY A 110 9.87 18.27 -1.43
N GLY A 111 9.73 17.17 -0.67
CA GLY A 111 8.52 16.88 0.14
C GLY A 111 8.59 17.46 1.56
N GLY A 112 9.76 18.03 1.92
CA GLY A 112 10.08 18.69 3.18
C GLY A 112 9.61 20.14 3.27
N THR A 113 8.32 20.38 3.08
CA THR A 113 7.67 21.24 4.08
C THR A 113 7.63 20.41 5.36
N LYS A 114 7.74 21.04 6.54
CA LYS A 114 7.17 20.44 7.76
C LYS A 114 5.85 19.76 7.37
N PRO A 115 5.47 18.59 7.94
CA PRO A 115 4.17 18.01 7.66
C PRO A 115 3.16 19.15 7.68
N ALA A 116 2.40 19.31 6.59
CA ALA A 116 1.65 20.54 6.30
C ALA A 116 0.82 21.02 7.50
N LYS A 117 0.49 20.06 8.37
CA LYS A 117 0.03 20.26 9.74
C LYS A 117 0.82 19.33 10.67
N THR A 118 1.27 19.83 11.83
CA THR A 118 1.76 18.95 12.91
C THR A 118 0.54 18.31 13.58
N ILE A 119 0.57 16.98 13.76
CA ILE A 119 -0.52 16.24 14.39
C ILE A 119 -0.21 16.04 15.87
N ASP A 120 -1.09 16.55 16.73
CA ASP A 120 -1.10 16.20 18.15
C ASP A 120 -1.67 14.79 18.31
N LYS A 121 -0.81 13.83 18.67
CA LYS A 121 -1.17 12.41 18.78
C LYS A 121 -2.26 12.14 19.83
N SER A 122 -2.42 13.01 20.82
CA SER A 122 -3.33 12.82 21.94
C SER A 122 -4.75 13.36 21.69
N LYS A 123 -4.92 14.25 20.72
CA LYS A 123 -6.20 14.94 20.45
C LYS A 123 -6.97 14.27 19.33
N ALA A 124 -8.30 14.33 19.42
CA ALA A 124 -9.18 13.93 18.33
C ALA A 124 -8.88 14.71 17.03
N LEU A 125 -9.14 14.07 15.90
CA LEU A 125 -8.87 14.61 14.58
C LEU A 125 -9.95 14.12 13.61
N ALA A 126 -10.42 14.97 12.70
CA ALA A 126 -11.25 14.56 11.58
C ALA A 126 -10.52 14.78 10.25
N TYR A 127 -10.63 13.82 9.34
CA TYR A 127 -10.23 14.00 7.95
C TYR A 127 -11.47 14.03 7.07
N ARG A 128 -11.69 15.17 6.40
CA ARG A 128 -12.85 15.42 5.56
C ARG A 128 -12.43 15.50 4.10
N TYR A 129 -12.95 14.62 3.25
CA TYR A 129 -12.66 14.70 1.82
C TYR A 129 -13.38 15.89 1.16
N HIS A 130 -12.74 16.54 0.19
CA HIS A 130 -13.36 17.59 -0.63
C HIS A 130 -14.55 17.05 -1.44
N ASN A 131 -14.38 15.87 -2.02
CA ASN A 131 -15.44 15.09 -2.68
C ASN A 131 -15.65 13.80 -1.90
N LYS A 132 -16.87 13.25 -1.87
CA LYS A 132 -17.10 11.97 -1.18
C LYS A 132 -16.17 10.90 -1.75
N LYS A 133 -15.53 10.11 -0.90
CA LYS A 133 -14.75 8.94 -1.32
C LYS A 133 -15.74 7.81 -1.63
N GLN A 134 -15.74 7.32 -2.87
CA GLN A 134 -16.57 6.19 -3.32
C GLN A 134 -15.67 5.03 -3.71
N MET A 135 -16.07 3.81 -3.35
CA MET A 135 -15.27 2.60 -3.58
C MET A 135 -15.50 2.02 -4.97
N GLY A 136 -16.71 2.18 -5.52
CA GLY A 136 -17.10 1.81 -6.88
C GLY A 136 -17.49 0.36 -7.06
N ASP A 137 -17.09 -0.54 -6.17
CA ASP A 137 -17.45 -1.96 -6.21
C ASP A 137 -17.48 -2.64 -4.82
N THR A 138 -18.03 -3.85 -4.79
CA THR A 138 -18.20 -4.65 -3.57
C THR A 138 -16.87 -4.98 -2.90
N GLU A 139 -15.86 -5.38 -3.67
CA GLU A 139 -14.58 -5.82 -3.10
C GLU A 139 -13.86 -4.65 -2.43
N ALA A 140 -13.79 -3.50 -3.11
CA ALA A 140 -13.24 -2.26 -2.57
C ALA A 140 -14.03 -1.78 -1.35
N SER A 141 -15.36 -1.87 -1.38
CA SER A 141 -16.25 -1.51 -0.26
C SER A 141 -15.94 -2.29 1.02
N TYR A 142 -15.89 -3.63 0.94
CA TYR A 142 -15.59 -4.46 2.11
C TYR A 142 -14.12 -4.37 2.53
N LYS A 143 -13.18 -4.17 1.59
CA LYS A 143 -11.77 -3.93 1.94
C LYS A 143 -11.62 -2.66 2.77
N GLU A 144 -12.29 -1.58 2.39
CA GLU A 144 -12.26 -0.32 3.13
C GLU A 144 -12.89 -0.47 4.52
N LEU A 145 -14.08 -1.05 4.61
CA LEU A 145 -14.76 -1.29 5.89
C LEU A 145 -13.93 -2.18 6.82
N ALA A 146 -13.34 -3.25 6.30
CA ALA A 146 -12.45 -4.15 7.04
C ALA A 146 -11.13 -3.49 7.46
N LEU A 147 -10.65 -2.50 6.70
CA LEU A 147 -9.49 -1.71 7.08
C LEU A 147 -9.84 -0.76 8.23
N LEU A 148 -10.94 -0.03 8.10
CA LEU A 148 -11.39 0.94 9.10
C LEU A 148 -11.79 0.25 10.41
N SER A 149 -12.36 -0.95 10.37
CA SER A 149 -12.73 -1.71 11.57
C SER A 149 -11.55 -2.23 12.38
N LYS A 150 -10.33 -2.26 11.82
CA LYS A 150 -9.10 -2.56 12.58
C LYS A 150 -8.67 -1.41 13.50
N LEU A 151 -9.22 -0.22 13.30
CA LEU A 151 -8.91 0.97 14.08
C LEU A 151 -10.03 1.20 15.10
N ASP A 152 -9.81 0.74 16.32
CA ASP A 152 -10.72 1.01 17.44
C ASP A 152 -10.68 2.51 17.78
N GLY A 153 -11.79 3.22 17.57
CA GLY A 153 -11.84 4.67 17.70
C GLY A 153 -11.94 5.46 16.38
N VAL A 154 -12.41 4.83 15.29
CA VAL A 154 -12.73 5.53 14.03
C VAL A 154 -14.22 5.51 13.73
N LEU A 155 -14.80 6.71 13.58
CA LEU A 155 -16.18 6.93 13.15
C LEU A 155 -16.23 7.41 11.71
N ILE A 156 -17.21 6.92 10.95
CA ILE A 156 -17.49 7.25 9.56
C ILE A 156 -18.69 8.19 9.53
N LYS A 157 -18.54 9.37 8.93
CA LYS A 157 -19.62 10.36 8.81
C LYS A 157 -19.90 10.70 7.34
N GLY A 158 -21.17 10.96 7.04
CA GLY A 158 -21.62 11.17 5.66
C GLY A 158 -21.57 9.88 4.84
N ALA A 159 -21.86 8.75 5.48
CA ALA A 159 -21.79 7.43 4.88
C ALA A 159 -22.90 7.24 3.85
N THR A 160 -22.55 6.59 2.75
CA THR A 160 -23.50 6.08 1.75
C THR A 160 -23.21 4.65 1.39
N ALA A 161 -24.25 3.88 1.13
CA ALA A 161 -24.13 2.56 0.54
C ALA A 161 -25.27 2.34 -0.46
N GLU A 162 -24.92 2.13 -1.72
CA GLU A 162 -25.86 1.59 -2.71
C GLU A 162 -25.70 0.07 -2.75
N ILE A 163 -26.81 -0.64 -2.58
CA ILE A 163 -26.87 -2.10 -2.61
C ILE A 163 -27.87 -2.47 -3.69
N TYR A 164 -27.41 -3.02 -4.80
CA TYR A 164 -28.27 -3.30 -5.95
C TYR A 164 -28.06 -4.69 -6.52
N ASN A 165 -29.12 -5.25 -7.08
CA ASN A 165 -29.07 -6.54 -7.73
C ASN A 165 -28.24 -6.44 -9.02
N LYS A 166 -27.25 -7.34 -9.15
CA LYS A 166 -26.30 -7.35 -10.27
C LYS A 166 -26.95 -7.60 -11.64
N THR A 167 -28.08 -8.33 -11.66
CA THR A 167 -28.80 -8.67 -12.89
C THR A 167 -29.92 -7.70 -13.23
N ASN A 168 -30.39 -6.91 -12.25
CA ASN A 168 -31.40 -5.88 -12.43
C ASN A 168 -31.09 -4.68 -11.52
N THR A 169 -30.38 -3.70 -12.07
CA THR A 169 -29.91 -2.53 -11.33
C THR A 169 -31.03 -1.58 -10.87
N ASP A 170 -32.25 -1.75 -11.40
CA ASP A 170 -33.42 -0.98 -10.93
C ASP A 170 -33.89 -1.44 -9.54
N HIS A 171 -33.43 -2.61 -9.08
CA HIS A 171 -33.71 -3.13 -7.75
C HIS A 171 -32.55 -2.79 -6.82
N TYR A 172 -32.67 -1.69 -6.08
CA TYR A 172 -31.65 -1.22 -5.17
C TYR A 172 -32.21 -0.72 -3.84
N ILE A 173 -31.36 -0.74 -2.82
CA ILE A 173 -31.54 -0.01 -1.58
C ILE A 173 -30.38 0.97 -1.47
N GLU A 174 -30.70 2.22 -1.18
CA GLU A 174 -29.70 3.26 -0.92
C GLU A 174 -29.77 3.67 0.55
N PHE A 175 -28.63 3.61 1.21
CA PHE A 175 -28.42 4.14 2.55
C PHE A 175 -27.69 5.46 2.46
N ASN A 176 -28.24 6.50 3.11
CA ASN A 176 -27.62 7.81 3.26
C ASN A 176 -27.68 8.23 4.74
N ALA A 177 -26.52 8.48 5.35
CA ALA A 177 -26.48 8.90 6.75
C ALA A 177 -25.60 10.12 7.00
N SER A 178 -26.16 11.07 7.74
CA SER A 178 -25.46 12.22 8.30
C SER A 178 -24.87 11.95 9.69
N VAL A 179 -25.39 10.94 10.40
CA VAL A 179 -24.90 10.54 11.72
C VAL A 179 -23.61 9.73 11.60
N PRO A 180 -22.65 9.85 12.54
CA PRO A 180 -21.45 9.04 12.54
C PRO A 180 -21.72 7.58 12.95
N TYR A 181 -21.04 6.63 12.31
CA TYR A 181 -21.09 5.20 12.64
C TYR A 181 -19.69 4.64 12.92
N TRP A 182 -19.60 3.65 13.82
CA TRP A 182 -18.44 2.79 13.86
C TRP A 182 -18.37 1.95 12.58
N ALA A 183 -17.16 1.70 12.06
CA ALA A 183 -16.99 0.95 10.83
C ALA A 183 -17.63 -0.46 10.89
N GLY A 184 -17.48 -1.15 12.02
CA GLY A 184 -18.08 -2.48 12.22
C GLY A 184 -19.62 -2.46 12.25
N ASP A 185 -20.21 -1.45 12.89
CA ASP A 185 -21.67 -1.31 12.95
C ASP A 185 -22.25 -0.99 11.58
N LEU A 186 -21.58 -0.09 10.83
CA LEU A 186 -22.01 0.25 9.46
C LEU A 186 -21.92 -0.97 8.53
N GLN A 187 -20.85 -1.76 8.63
CA GLN A 187 -20.74 -3.01 7.87
C GLN A 187 -21.88 -3.97 8.24
N SER A 188 -22.16 -4.15 9.53
CA SER A 188 -23.25 -5.02 10.01
C SER A 188 -24.62 -4.57 9.49
N LEU A 189 -24.84 -3.26 9.37
CA LEU A 189 -26.07 -2.70 8.78
C LEU A 189 -26.18 -3.05 7.29
N ILE A 190 -25.10 -2.89 6.53
CA ILE A 190 -25.06 -3.25 5.10
C ILE A 190 -25.31 -4.76 4.92
N ASP A 191 -24.66 -5.59 5.73
CA ASP A 191 -24.83 -7.05 5.70
C ASP A 191 -26.27 -7.46 6.02
N LEU A 192 -26.91 -6.83 7.02
CA LEU A 192 -28.32 -7.06 7.34
C LEU A 192 -29.24 -6.74 6.15
N VAL A 193 -29.00 -5.64 5.43
CA VAL A 193 -29.80 -5.29 4.25
C VAL A 193 -29.64 -6.34 3.15
N ARG A 194 -28.41 -6.82 2.92
CA ARG A 194 -28.13 -7.88 1.94
C ARG A 194 -28.86 -9.17 2.30
N ASP A 195 -28.78 -9.59 3.55
CA ASP A 195 -29.35 -10.86 4.03
C ASP A 195 -30.89 -10.86 4.07
N THR A 196 -31.49 -9.68 4.21
CA THR A 196 -32.96 -9.54 4.31
C THR A 196 -33.62 -9.22 2.98
N SER A 197 -33.12 -8.21 2.27
CA SER A 197 -33.80 -7.63 1.10
C SER A 197 -33.32 -8.24 -0.22
N PHE A 198 -32.10 -8.79 -0.24
CA PHE A 198 -31.49 -9.38 -1.43
C PHE A 198 -31.09 -10.85 -1.22
N LYS A 199 -31.77 -11.52 -0.30
CA LYS A 199 -31.55 -12.93 0.01
C LYS A 199 -31.54 -13.76 -1.28
N GLU A 200 -30.52 -14.62 -1.44
CA GLU A 200 -30.34 -15.51 -2.61
C GLU A 200 -30.08 -14.81 -3.96
N THR A 201 -29.79 -13.50 -3.96
CA THR A 201 -29.44 -12.75 -5.17
C THR A 201 -28.00 -12.23 -5.11
N GLU A 202 -27.32 -12.20 -6.26
CA GLU A 202 -26.02 -11.54 -6.35
C GLU A 202 -26.20 -10.03 -6.32
N VAL A 203 -25.54 -9.36 -5.39
CA VAL A 203 -25.58 -7.91 -5.21
C VAL A 203 -24.23 -7.26 -5.39
N ILE A 204 -24.26 -6.02 -5.86
CA ILE A 204 -23.14 -5.10 -5.82
C ILE A 204 -23.37 -4.13 -4.66
N VAL A 205 -22.31 -3.84 -3.91
CA VAL A 205 -22.28 -2.83 -2.85
C VAL A 205 -21.30 -1.73 -3.26
N ASP A 206 -21.77 -0.50 -3.35
CA ASP A 206 -20.90 0.68 -3.48
C ASP A 206 -21.00 1.54 -2.22
N PHE A 207 -19.98 1.40 -1.36
CA PHE A 207 -19.82 2.16 -0.15
C PHE A 207 -19.02 3.45 -0.40
N GLY A 208 -19.39 4.51 0.30
CA GLY A 208 -18.55 5.68 0.44
C GLY A 208 -18.88 6.54 1.64
N TYR A 209 -18.06 7.56 1.84
CA TYR A 209 -18.17 8.43 3.00
C TYR A 209 -17.49 9.79 2.77
N LYS A 210 -17.86 10.77 3.59
CA LYS A 210 -17.38 12.15 3.48
C LYS A 210 -16.25 12.46 4.46
N GLU A 211 -16.30 11.89 5.66
CA GLU A 211 -15.42 12.24 6.76
C GLU A 211 -15.12 11.02 7.63
N LEU A 212 -13.86 10.90 8.07
CA LEU A 212 -13.45 10.00 9.13
C LEU A 212 -13.14 10.83 10.37
N MET A 213 -13.65 10.41 11.52
CA MET A 213 -13.36 11.03 12.82
C MET A 213 -12.57 10.04 13.65
N PHE A 214 -11.36 10.41 14.01
CA PHE A 214 -10.43 9.64 14.82
C PHE A 214 -10.46 10.18 16.25
N LEU A 215 -10.60 9.28 17.24
CA LEU A 215 -10.57 9.68 18.65
C LEU A 215 -9.23 10.29 19.07
N THR A 216 -8.15 9.94 18.37
CA THR A 216 -6.79 10.45 18.61
C THR A 216 -6.04 10.67 17.29
N GLY A 217 -5.06 11.59 17.29
CA GLY A 217 -4.17 11.81 16.17
C GLY A 217 -3.25 10.62 15.89
N GLU A 218 -3.02 9.77 16.89
CA GLU A 218 -2.30 8.51 16.71
C GLU A 218 -3.08 7.54 15.81
N LEU A 219 -4.40 7.40 15.97
CA LEU A 219 -5.23 6.56 15.08
C LEU A 219 -5.23 7.07 13.64
N PHE A 220 -5.23 8.39 13.45
CA PHE A 220 -5.05 8.97 12.12
C PHE A 220 -3.70 8.58 11.50
N THR A 221 -2.63 8.64 12.28
CA THR A 221 -1.29 8.25 11.82
C THR A 221 -1.23 6.77 11.45
N GLN A 222 -1.83 5.89 12.26
CA GLN A 222 -1.95 4.47 11.94
C GLN A 222 -2.73 4.23 10.65
N TRP A 223 -3.84 4.96 10.43
CA TRP A 223 -4.60 4.88 9.18
C TRP A 223 -3.77 5.27 7.95
N LEU A 224 -2.93 6.32 8.05
CA LEU A 224 -2.01 6.69 6.97
C LEU A 224 -1.02 5.57 6.66
N ASP A 225 -0.47 4.95 7.69
CA ASP A 225 0.55 3.91 7.54
C ASP A 225 -0.02 2.60 6.99
N MET A 226 -1.20 2.20 7.46
CA MET A 226 -1.93 1.04 6.93
C MET A 226 -2.25 1.19 5.44
N ASN A 227 -2.58 2.41 5.00
CA ASN A 227 -2.92 2.70 3.60
C ASN A 227 -1.72 3.16 2.76
N LYS A 228 -0.54 3.32 3.38
CA LYS A 228 0.66 3.89 2.75
C LYS A 228 0.38 5.25 2.11
N PHE A 229 -0.50 6.05 2.72
CA PHE A 229 -0.84 7.38 2.22
C PHE A 229 0.30 8.36 2.46
N ASP A 230 0.43 9.28 1.50
CA ASP A 230 1.27 10.46 1.61
C ASP A 230 0.42 11.62 2.12
N MET A 231 0.84 12.23 3.23
CA MET A 231 0.10 13.31 3.88
C MET A 231 -0.06 14.56 2.99
N ASN A 232 0.94 14.88 2.16
CA ASN A 232 0.90 16.01 1.23
C ASN A 232 -0.06 15.75 0.05
N ASN A 233 -0.35 14.48 -0.26
CA ASN A 233 -1.39 14.14 -1.22
C ASN A 233 -2.78 14.21 -0.62
N LEU A 234 -2.95 13.85 0.66
CA LEU A 234 -4.25 13.92 1.33
C LEU A 234 -4.80 15.34 1.39
N ILE A 235 -3.97 16.32 1.74
CA ILE A 235 -4.38 17.74 1.78
C ILE A 235 -4.86 18.30 0.42
N LYS A 236 -4.56 17.63 -0.70
CA LYS A 236 -5.12 17.99 -2.02
C LYS A 236 -6.54 17.46 -2.19
N SER A 237 -6.83 16.30 -1.60
CA SER A 237 -8.11 15.59 -1.70
C SER A 237 -9.08 15.87 -0.55
N GLY A 238 -8.63 16.54 0.51
CA GLY A 238 -9.42 16.83 1.69
C GLY A 238 -8.71 17.73 2.69
N GLU A 239 -9.30 17.85 3.87
CA GLU A 239 -8.89 18.72 4.96
C GLU A 239 -8.66 17.92 6.25
N ILE A 240 -7.58 18.25 6.96
CA ILE A 240 -7.25 17.71 8.28
C ILE A 240 -7.69 18.71 9.36
N ILE A 241 -8.70 18.35 10.14
CA ILE A 241 -9.33 19.18 11.15
C ILE A 241 -8.93 18.64 12.53
N GLN A 242 -8.12 19.42 13.24
CA GLN A 242 -7.65 19.19 14.60
C GLN A 242 -7.43 20.57 15.22
#